data_AF-A0A941WQ54-F1
#
_entry.id   AF-A0A941WQ54-F1
#
_cell.length_a   1.000
_cell.length_b   1.000
_cell.length_c   1.000
_cell.angle_alpha   90.00
_cell.angle_beta   90.00
_cell.angle_gamma   90.00
#
_symmetry.space_group_name_H-M   'P 1'
#
loop_
_entity.id
_entity.type
_entity.pdbx_description
1 polymer ?
#
loop_
_entity_poly.entity_id
_entity_poly.type
_entity_poly.pdbx_seq_one_letter_code
_entity_poly.pdbx_strand_id
1 'polypeptide(L)'
;MDQAAPQEAGGEVYASAEKRADDHRTALVEEERSYYSRVHEWSLHKGVKLINRLYRLSAVLVLCFIIFFLMSTVVALPPFGEADNPYNNEVSQRYIEKGIEETGAINFVAGMILDYRAFDTFGESTVLFVAACSVLLLLKLGDHAPGEKPTPAMLEAEWDDRHHEPKNDAILQLAAKILVPVILLYGMYIVLNGHLSPGGGFSGGAVMGAG
;
A
#
# COMPACT_ATOMS: atom_id res chain seq x y z
N MET A 1 94.43 9.22 28.16
CA MET A 1 93.90 7.85 27.99
C MET A 1 93.20 7.52 29.29
N ASP A 2 91.90 7.34 29.37
CA ASP A 2 90.85 7.29 28.37
C ASP A 2 89.51 7.64 29.04
N GLN A 3 88.54 8.03 28.24
CA GLN A 3 87.32 8.76 28.61
C GLN A 3 86.32 7.94 29.44
N ALA A 4 85.72 8.57 30.46
CA ALA A 4 84.50 8.10 31.09
C ALA A 4 83.29 8.47 30.22
N ALA A 5 82.55 7.47 29.75
CA ALA A 5 81.30 7.65 29.01
C ALA A 5 80.10 7.68 29.97
N PRO A 6 79.21 8.70 29.91
CA PRO A 6 77.94 8.67 30.62
C PRO A 6 76.88 8.06 29.70
N GLN A 7 76.63 6.74 29.78
CA GLN A 7 75.72 6.04 28.87
C GLN A 7 74.41 5.55 29.52
N GLU A 8 74.23 5.70 30.84
CA GLU A 8 73.04 5.17 31.54
C GLU A 8 71.88 6.17 31.68
N ALA A 9 72.14 7.48 31.74
CA ALA A 9 71.08 8.49 31.96
C ALA A 9 70.14 8.71 30.76
N GLY A 10 70.57 8.37 29.54
CA GLY A 10 69.74 8.50 28.34
C GLY A 10 68.66 7.41 28.28
N GLY A 11 69.01 6.16 28.58
CA GLY A 11 68.11 5.01 28.46
C GLY A 11 66.89 5.08 29.39
N GLU A 12 67.07 5.55 30.63
CA GLU A 12 65.96 5.71 31.57
C GLU A 12 64.98 6.82 31.16
N VAL A 13 65.49 7.91 30.59
CA VAL A 13 64.65 9.03 30.10
C VAL A 13 63.86 8.59 28.86
N TYR A 14 64.48 7.85 27.93
CA TYR A 14 63.80 7.28 26.78
C TYR A 14 62.73 6.26 27.18
N ALA A 15 63.04 5.33 28.08
CA ALA A 15 62.09 4.35 28.60
C ALA A 15 60.90 5.01 29.34
N SER A 16 61.15 6.09 30.09
CA SER A 16 60.07 6.86 30.74
C SER A 16 59.20 7.62 29.74
N ALA A 17 59.75 8.08 28.62
CA ALA A 17 59.00 8.76 27.57
C ALA A 17 58.14 7.78 26.76
N GLU A 18 58.68 6.60 26.45
CA GLU A 18 57.99 5.52 25.75
C GLU A 18 56.81 4.99 26.59
N LYS A 19 57.02 4.77 27.89
CA LYS A 19 55.95 4.39 28.82
C LYS A 19 54.83 5.45 28.88
N ARG A 20 55.16 6.74 28.91
CA ARG A 20 54.15 7.82 28.86
C ARG A 20 53.37 7.83 27.55
N ALA A 21 54.02 7.53 26.42
CA ALA A 21 53.35 7.47 25.12
C ALA A 21 52.38 6.28 25.04
N ASP A 22 52.76 5.12 25.58
CA ASP A 22 51.91 3.93 25.66
C ASP A 22 50.75 4.12 26.66
N ASP A 23 51.01 4.71 27.82
CA ASP A 23 49.98 5.08 28.80
C ASP A 23 48.97 6.07 28.18
N HIS A 24 49.44 7.00 27.34
CA HIS A 24 48.56 7.94 26.65
C HIS A 24 47.73 7.26 25.55
N ARG A 25 48.33 6.36 24.75
CA ARG A 25 47.61 5.59 23.72
C ARG A 25 46.55 4.68 24.32
N THR A 26 46.85 4.02 25.42
CA THR A 26 45.90 3.16 26.14
C THR A 26 44.77 3.98 26.75
N ALA A 27 45.06 5.14 27.34
CA ALA A 27 44.04 6.07 27.83
C ALA A 27 43.08 6.54 26.72
N LEU A 28 43.59 6.88 25.53
CA LEU A 28 42.76 7.28 24.39
C LEU A 28 41.85 6.14 23.91
N VAL A 29 42.38 4.91 23.79
CA VAL A 29 41.60 3.74 23.37
C VAL A 29 40.54 3.37 24.40
N GLU A 30 40.82 3.55 25.69
CA GLU A 30 39.88 3.29 26.77
C GLU A 30 38.78 4.37 26.86
N GLU A 31 39.14 5.64 26.62
CA GLU A 31 38.19 6.74 26.47
C GLU A 31 37.24 6.51 25.29
N GLU A 32 37.78 6.11 24.15
CA GLU A 32 37.02 5.77 22.95
C GLU A 32 36.07 4.59 23.20
N ARG A 33 36.53 3.51 23.84
CA ARG A 33 35.70 2.35 24.21
C ARG A 33 34.61 2.71 25.24
N SER A 34 34.92 3.57 26.20
CA SER A 34 33.96 4.10 27.18
C SER A 34 32.90 4.99 26.53
N TYR A 35 33.29 5.76 25.51
CA TYR A 35 32.35 6.53 24.71
C TYR A 35 31.40 5.62 23.93
N TYR A 36 31.91 4.63 23.19
CA TYR A 36 31.07 3.71 22.41
C TYR A 36 30.12 2.86 23.28
N SER A 37 30.58 2.35 24.42
CA SER A 37 29.75 1.55 25.33
C SER A 37 28.59 2.36 25.92
N ARG A 38 28.83 3.61 26.36
CA ARG A 38 27.77 4.50 26.87
C ARG A 38 26.70 4.81 25.82
N VAL A 39 27.10 5.03 24.57
CA VAL A 39 26.15 5.29 23.47
C VAL A 39 25.35 4.03 23.13
N HIS A 40 25.99 2.85 23.13
CA HIS A 40 25.34 1.59 22.81
C HIS A 40 24.34 1.14 23.89
N GLU A 41 24.71 1.22 25.17
CA GLU A 41 23.83 0.91 26.30
C GLU A 41 22.60 1.82 26.35
N TRP A 42 22.79 3.11 26.01
CA TRP A 42 21.69 4.06 25.92
C TRP A 42 20.69 3.67 24.82
N SER A 43 21.18 3.25 23.65
CA SER A 43 20.34 2.80 22.53
C SER A 43 19.48 1.59 22.91
N LEU A 44 20.07 0.60 23.58
CA LEU A 44 19.41 -0.66 23.98
C LEU A 44 18.30 -0.47 25.03
N HIS A 45 18.49 0.39 26.03
CA HIS A 45 17.53 0.50 27.13
C HIS A 45 16.54 1.67 27.04
N LYS A 46 16.98 2.83 26.52
CA LYS A 46 16.20 4.08 26.57
C LYS A 46 15.94 4.66 25.17
N GLY A 47 16.87 4.48 24.22
CA GLY A 47 16.78 5.00 22.86
C GLY A 47 15.55 4.51 22.10
N VAL A 48 15.30 3.20 22.04
CA VAL A 48 14.13 2.64 21.34
C VAL A 48 12.80 3.11 21.94
N LYS A 49 12.70 3.21 23.27
CA LYS A 49 11.49 3.72 23.94
C LYS A 49 11.26 5.21 23.66
N LEU A 50 12.32 6.00 23.59
CA LEU A 50 12.25 7.42 23.24
C LEU A 50 11.85 7.58 21.77
N ILE A 51 12.48 6.85 20.85
CA ILE A 51 12.16 6.85 19.42
C ILE A 51 10.70 6.44 19.20
N ASN A 52 10.21 5.38 19.84
CA ASN A 52 8.81 4.96 19.73
C ASN A 52 7.83 5.97 20.34
N ARG A 53 8.22 6.71 21.38
CA ARG A 53 7.40 7.81 21.92
C ARG A 53 7.38 8.99 20.95
N LEU A 54 8.54 9.39 20.43
CA LEU A 54 8.66 10.46 19.44
C LEU A 54 7.91 10.13 18.15
N TYR A 55 8.02 8.90 17.65
CA TYR A 55 7.29 8.42 16.48
C TYR A 55 5.77 8.44 16.70
N ARG A 56 5.29 7.96 17.86
CA ARG A 56 3.85 8.02 18.17
C ARG A 56 3.36 9.45 18.28
N LEU A 57 4.14 10.34 18.91
CA LEU A 57 3.80 11.75 19.02
C LEU A 57 3.80 12.42 17.64
N SER A 58 4.83 12.18 16.81
CA SER A 58 4.90 12.74 15.46
C SER A 58 3.80 12.19 14.56
N ALA A 59 3.47 10.91 14.64
CA ALA A 59 2.36 10.30 13.90
C ALA A 59 1.01 10.92 14.29
N VAL A 60 0.76 11.11 15.60
CA VAL A 60 -0.45 11.80 16.07
C VAL A 60 -0.48 13.25 15.61
N LEU A 61 0.65 13.97 15.69
CA LEU A 61 0.73 15.36 15.22
C LEU A 61 0.49 15.47 13.71
N VAL A 62 1.08 14.59 12.90
CA VAL A 62 0.86 14.54 11.45
C VAL A 62 -0.60 14.22 11.14
N LEU A 63 -1.20 13.25 11.85
CA LEU A 63 -2.61 12.93 11.68
C LEU A 63 -3.51 14.11 12.01
N CYS A 64 -3.29 14.76 13.16
CA CYS A 64 -4.04 15.95 13.56
C CYS A 64 -3.85 17.09 12.56
N PHE A 65 -2.63 17.27 12.03
CA PHE A 65 -2.35 18.25 11.00
C PHE A 65 -3.10 17.96 9.69
N ILE A 66 -3.08 16.71 9.22
CA ILE A 66 -3.82 16.30 8.02
C ILE A 66 -5.32 16.52 8.22
N ILE A 67 -5.87 16.10 9.37
CA ILE A 67 -7.29 16.30 9.69
C ILE A 67 -7.63 17.79 9.71
N PHE A 68 -6.82 18.60 10.40
CA PHE A 68 -7.03 20.05 10.46
C PHE A 68 -7.00 20.69 9.08
N PHE A 69 -6.03 20.31 8.24
CA PHE A 69 -5.89 20.81 6.87
C PHE A 69 -7.08 20.41 6.00
N LEU A 70 -7.48 19.14 6.01
CA LEU A 70 -8.63 18.64 5.27
C LEU A 70 -9.92 19.32 5.73
N MET A 71 -10.15 19.43 7.04
CA MET A 71 -11.33 20.11 7.59
C MET A 71 -11.35 21.60 7.25
N SER A 72 -10.20 22.28 7.32
CA SER A 72 -10.10 23.69 6.91
C SER A 72 -10.45 23.87 5.43
N THR A 73 -10.07 22.89 4.59
CA THR A 73 -10.39 22.89 3.16
C THR A 73 -11.88 22.68 2.93
N VAL A 74 -12.50 21.73 3.65
CA VAL A 74 -13.94 21.46 3.57
C VAL A 74 -14.76 22.68 4.02
N VAL A 75 -14.34 23.37 5.08
CA VAL A 75 -15.01 24.60 5.55
C VAL A 75 -14.85 25.76 4.55
N ALA A 76 -13.75 25.79 3.79
CA ALA A 76 -13.50 26.79 2.76
C ALA A 76 -14.20 26.50 1.42
N LEU A 77 -14.89 25.36 1.27
CA LEU A 77 -15.62 25.05 0.05
C LEU A 77 -16.81 26.02 -0.12
N PRO A 78 -17.12 26.42 -1.37
CA PRO A 78 -18.30 27.21 -1.66
C PRO A 78 -19.58 26.53 -1.14
N PRO A 79 -20.56 27.31 -0.64
CA PRO A 79 -21.81 26.77 -0.16
C PRO A 79 -22.58 26.06 -1.29
N PHE A 80 -23.30 25.02 -0.92
CA PHE A 80 -23.99 24.17 -1.88
C PHE A 80 -25.14 24.93 -2.58
N GLY A 81 -25.24 24.78 -3.90
CA GLY A 81 -26.38 25.28 -4.69
C GLY A 81 -26.27 26.72 -5.21
N GLU A 82 -25.17 27.42 -4.93
CA GLU A 82 -24.92 28.72 -5.54
C GLU A 82 -24.57 28.59 -7.03
N ALA A 83 -25.13 29.48 -7.85
CA ALA A 83 -24.94 29.46 -9.31
C ALA A 83 -23.50 29.79 -9.71
N ASP A 84 -22.84 30.69 -8.97
CA ASP A 84 -21.47 31.15 -9.23
C ASP A 84 -20.39 30.18 -8.70
N ASN A 85 -20.80 28.99 -8.24
CA ASN A 85 -19.86 27.98 -7.78
C ASN A 85 -18.92 27.52 -8.91
N PRO A 86 -17.62 27.34 -8.66
CA PRO A 86 -16.65 26.95 -9.68
C PRO A 86 -16.95 25.65 -10.43
N TYR A 87 -17.77 24.76 -9.85
CA TYR A 87 -18.20 23.51 -10.51
C TYR A 87 -19.29 23.72 -11.58
N ASN A 88 -20.01 24.85 -11.54
CA ASN A 88 -20.96 25.26 -12.57
C ASN A 88 -20.22 25.95 -13.72
N ASN A 89 -19.40 25.17 -14.43
CA ASN A 89 -18.62 25.67 -15.55
C ASN A 89 -19.26 25.29 -16.90
N GLU A 90 -18.65 25.77 -17.98
CA GLU A 90 -19.07 25.49 -19.36
C GLU A 90 -19.10 23.99 -19.69
N VAL A 91 -18.25 23.18 -19.04
CA VAL A 91 -18.18 21.73 -19.26
C VAL A 91 -19.41 21.04 -18.67
N SER A 92 -19.75 21.34 -17.41
CA SER A 92 -20.96 20.85 -16.75
C SER A 92 -22.21 21.27 -17.52
N GLN A 93 -22.25 22.52 -17.99
CA GLN A 93 -23.35 23.03 -18.80
C GLN A 93 -23.46 22.27 -20.14
N ARG A 94 -22.34 22.04 -20.84
CA ARG A 94 -22.32 21.29 -22.10
C ARG A 94 -22.84 19.87 -21.93
N TYR A 95 -22.41 19.17 -20.88
CA TYR A 95 -22.86 17.80 -20.60
C TYR A 95 -24.37 17.73 -20.35
N ILE A 96 -24.95 18.73 -19.69
CA ILE A 96 -26.39 18.76 -19.40
C ILE A 96 -27.20 19.17 -20.63
N GLU A 97 -26.80 20.24 -21.32
CA GLU A 97 -27.59 20.81 -22.41
C GLU A 97 -27.44 20.05 -23.72
N LYS A 98 -26.23 19.55 -24.03
CA LYS A 98 -25.92 18.90 -25.31
C LYS A 98 -25.51 17.44 -25.17
N GLY A 99 -25.43 16.92 -23.94
CA GLY A 99 -25.09 15.52 -23.70
C GLY A 99 -25.97 14.54 -24.47
N ILE A 100 -27.30 14.75 -24.48
CA ILE A 100 -28.23 13.86 -25.18
C ILE A 100 -28.02 13.93 -26.70
N GLU A 101 -27.78 15.12 -27.26
CA GLU A 101 -27.56 15.28 -28.71
C GLU A 101 -26.23 14.66 -29.16
N GLU A 102 -25.18 14.74 -28.33
CA GLU A 102 -23.83 14.27 -28.66
C GLU A 102 -23.62 12.77 -28.39
N THR A 103 -24.25 12.24 -27.33
CA THR A 103 -24.06 10.85 -26.87
C THR A 103 -25.22 9.92 -27.22
N GLY A 104 -26.42 10.48 -27.41
CA GLY A 104 -27.66 9.70 -27.54
C GLY A 104 -28.13 9.03 -26.24
N ALA A 105 -27.40 9.18 -25.13
CA ALA A 105 -27.77 8.62 -23.83
C ALA A 105 -28.62 9.61 -23.03
N ILE A 106 -29.72 9.13 -22.45
CA ILE A 106 -30.54 9.90 -21.50
C ILE A 106 -29.84 9.95 -20.13
N ASN A 107 -29.11 8.89 -19.78
CA ASN A 107 -28.26 8.86 -18.61
C ASN A 107 -27.00 9.71 -18.85
N PHE A 108 -27.03 10.95 -18.34
CA PHE A 108 -25.91 11.90 -18.44
C PHE A 108 -24.58 11.33 -17.92
N VAL A 109 -24.61 10.54 -16.84
CA VAL A 109 -23.38 9.99 -16.25
C VAL A 109 -22.79 8.92 -17.16
N ALA A 110 -23.62 8.00 -17.66
CA ALA A 110 -23.16 6.96 -18.59
C ALA A 110 -22.64 7.56 -19.91
N GLY A 111 -23.36 8.52 -20.49
CA GLY A 111 -22.91 9.22 -21.70
C GLY A 111 -21.62 10.02 -21.46
N MET A 112 -21.50 10.70 -20.32
CA MET A 112 -20.28 11.44 -19.96
C MET A 112 -19.06 10.52 -19.83
N ILE A 113 -19.20 9.42 -19.10
CA ILE A 113 -18.11 8.48 -18.83
C ILE A 113 -17.71 7.71 -20.10
N LEU A 114 -18.67 7.32 -20.94
CA LEU A 114 -18.39 6.49 -22.13
C LEU A 114 -18.04 7.27 -23.40
N ASP A 115 -18.53 8.50 -23.58
CA ASP A 115 -18.26 9.30 -24.79
C ASP A 115 -17.27 10.43 -24.54
N TYR A 116 -17.53 11.29 -23.54
CA TYR A 116 -16.65 12.44 -23.26
C TYR A 116 -15.36 12.06 -22.52
N ARG A 117 -15.45 11.08 -21.61
CA ARG A 117 -14.35 10.63 -20.73
C ARG A 117 -13.99 9.16 -20.93
N ALA A 118 -14.24 8.64 -22.13
CA ALA A 118 -14.02 7.23 -22.49
C ALA A 118 -12.62 6.71 -22.11
N PHE A 119 -11.60 7.57 -22.23
CA PHE A 119 -10.22 7.20 -21.95
C PHE A 119 -9.95 6.97 -20.46
N ASP A 120 -10.61 7.72 -19.58
CA ASP A 120 -10.50 7.51 -18.13
C ASP A 120 -11.07 6.14 -17.76
N THR A 121 -12.25 5.78 -18.30
CA THR A 121 -12.90 4.48 -18.08
C THR A 121 -12.17 3.31 -18.74
N PHE A 122 -11.56 3.55 -19.90
CA PHE A 122 -10.67 2.58 -20.53
C PHE A 122 -9.45 2.31 -19.64
N GLY A 123 -8.89 3.35 -19.02
CA GLY A 123 -7.85 3.25 -18.01
C GLY A 123 -8.30 2.41 -16.81
N GLU A 124 -9.46 2.72 -16.22
CA GLU A 124 -10.03 1.96 -15.11
C GLU A 124 -10.20 0.47 -15.44
N SER A 125 -10.77 0.16 -16.62
CA SER A 125 -10.97 -1.21 -17.08
C SER A 125 -9.64 -1.95 -17.30
N THR A 126 -8.63 -1.24 -17.81
CA THR A 126 -7.27 -1.77 -17.97
C THR A 126 -6.64 -2.09 -16.62
N VAL A 127 -6.76 -1.20 -15.61
CA VAL A 127 -6.24 -1.44 -14.26
C VAL A 127 -6.91 -2.66 -13.63
N LEU A 128 -8.23 -2.78 -13.72
CA LEU A 128 -8.96 -3.95 -13.20
C LEU A 128 -8.55 -5.24 -13.91
N PHE A 129 -8.42 -5.21 -15.23
CA PHE A 129 -7.99 -6.36 -16.02
C PHE A 129 -6.56 -6.81 -15.64
N VAL A 130 -5.63 -5.87 -15.57
CA VAL A 130 -4.25 -6.15 -15.14
C VAL A 130 -4.21 -6.70 -13.72
N ALA A 131 -4.98 -6.11 -12.79
CA ALA A 131 -5.07 -6.60 -11.41
C ALA A 131 -5.60 -8.04 -11.35
N ALA A 132 -6.67 -8.35 -12.09
CA ALA A 132 -7.21 -9.72 -12.18
C ALA A 132 -6.18 -10.69 -12.77
N CYS A 133 -5.50 -10.32 -13.86
CA CYS A 133 -4.42 -11.12 -14.43
C CYS A 133 -3.26 -11.32 -13.46
N SER A 134 -2.84 -10.28 -12.73
CA SER A 134 -1.78 -10.37 -11.72
C SER A 134 -2.16 -11.34 -10.60
N VAL A 135 -3.38 -11.27 -10.07
CA VAL A 135 -3.87 -12.20 -9.05
C VAL A 135 -3.88 -13.63 -9.59
N LEU A 136 -4.42 -13.85 -10.79
CA LEU A 136 -4.43 -15.19 -11.42
C LEU A 136 -3.02 -15.73 -11.64
N LEU A 137 -2.07 -14.90 -12.06
CA LEU A 137 -0.66 -15.30 -12.24
C LEU A 137 0.01 -15.62 -10.90
N LEU A 138 -0.24 -14.83 -9.85
CA LEU A 138 0.31 -15.07 -8.51
C LEU A 138 -0.23 -16.36 -7.90
N LEU A 139 -1.53 -16.62 -8.03
CA LEU A 139 -2.15 -17.87 -7.56
C LEU A 139 -1.61 -19.07 -8.35
N LYS A 140 -1.45 -18.94 -9.67
CA LYS A 140 -0.90 -20.01 -10.52
C LYS A 140 0.58 -20.29 -10.26
N LEU A 141 1.36 -19.30 -9.82
CA LEU A 141 2.78 -19.46 -9.51
C LEU A 141 3.01 -20.21 -8.19
N GLY A 142 2.03 -20.20 -7.29
CA GLY A 142 2.09 -20.89 -5.99
C GLY A 142 1.87 -22.40 -6.06
N ASP A 143 1.28 -22.92 -7.15
CA ASP A 143 0.93 -24.34 -7.21
C ASP A 143 2.17 -25.21 -7.39
N HIS A 144 3.06 -24.97 -8.36
CA HIS A 144 4.25 -25.81 -8.57
C HIS A 144 5.45 -25.05 -9.17
N ALA A 145 6.67 -25.38 -8.73
CA ALA A 145 7.89 -24.95 -9.42
C ALA A 145 7.92 -25.50 -10.86
N PRO A 146 8.48 -24.77 -11.85
CA PRO A 146 8.48 -25.21 -13.24
C PRO A 146 9.21 -26.55 -13.40
N GLY A 147 8.46 -27.62 -13.67
CA GLY A 147 8.99 -28.98 -13.90
C GLY A 147 8.87 -29.94 -12.72
N GLU A 148 8.35 -29.50 -11.57
CA GLU A 148 8.13 -30.36 -10.41
C GLU A 148 6.71 -30.97 -10.47
N LYS A 149 6.62 -32.31 -10.53
CA LYS A 149 5.33 -33.00 -10.44
C LYS A 149 4.86 -32.93 -8.99
N PRO A 150 3.57 -32.66 -8.72
CA PRO A 150 3.04 -32.66 -7.37
C PRO A 150 3.42 -33.97 -6.66
N THR A 151 4.06 -33.84 -5.49
CA THR A 151 4.42 -35.02 -4.68
C THR A 151 3.14 -35.66 -4.15
N PRO A 152 3.12 -36.99 -3.91
CA PRO A 152 1.95 -37.67 -3.37
C PRO A 152 1.40 -37.03 -2.08
N ALA A 153 2.28 -36.54 -1.20
CA ALA A 153 1.90 -35.84 0.02
C ALA A 153 1.21 -34.48 -0.23
N MET A 154 1.55 -33.77 -1.32
CA MET A 154 0.88 -32.53 -1.70
C MET A 154 -0.53 -32.81 -2.23
N LEU A 155 -0.69 -33.87 -3.02
CA LEU A 155 -1.99 -34.33 -3.50
C LEU A 155 -2.89 -34.79 -2.34
N GLU A 156 -2.30 -35.48 -1.35
CA GLU A 156 -3.02 -35.87 -0.13
C GLU A 156 -3.44 -34.65 0.70
N ALA A 157 -2.59 -33.64 0.85
CA ALA A 157 -2.94 -32.39 1.55
C ALA A 157 -4.04 -31.61 0.82
N GLU A 158 -3.96 -31.49 -0.51
CA GLU A 158 -5.00 -30.87 -1.34
C GLU A 158 -6.32 -31.68 -1.26
N TRP A 159 -6.23 -33.00 -1.11
CA TRP A 159 -7.41 -33.88 -1.00
C TRP A 159 -8.06 -33.78 0.39
N ASP A 160 -7.27 -33.56 1.43
CA ASP A 160 -7.71 -33.37 2.82
C ASP A 160 -8.32 -31.97 3.05
N ASP A 161 -7.76 -30.93 2.42
CA ASP A 161 -8.35 -29.58 2.44
C ASP A 161 -9.76 -29.59 1.79
N ARG A 162 -9.90 -30.33 0.69
CA ARG A 162 -11.18 -30.59 0.03
C ARG A 162 -12.15 -31.47 0.82
N HIS A 163 -11.72 -32.15 1.89
CA HIS A 163 -12.59 -32.87 2.83
C HIS A 163 -13.21 -31.94 3.88
N HIS A 164 -12.55 -30.82 4.20
CA HIS A 164 -13.03 -29.83 5.17
C HIS A 164 -13.97 -28.78 4.57
N GLU A 165 -14.09 -28.72 3.24
CA GLU A 165 -15.17 -27.99 2.57
C GLU A 165 -16.52 -28.69 2.82
N PRO A 166 -17.54 -28.00 3.39
CA PRO A 166 -18.89 -28.51 3.48
C PRO A 166 -19.50 -28.55 2.08
N LYS A 167 -19.16 -29.59 1.31
CA LYS A 167 -19.80 -29.92 0.06
C LYS A 167 -21.22 -30.39 0.40
N ASN A 168 -22.22 -29.64 -0.07
CA ASN A 168 -23.64 -30.01 -0.10
C ASN A 168 -24.53 -29.48 1.03
N ASP A 169 -24.54 -28.17 1.26
CA ASP A 169 -25.78 -27.56 1.74
C ASP A 169 -26.82 -27.58 0.62
N ALA A 170 -27.78 -28.49 0.72
CA ALA A 170 -28.83 -28.69 -0.29
C ALA A 170 -29.67 -27.42 -0.50
N ILE A 171 -29.83 -26.60 0.55
CA ILE A 171 -30.56 -25.34 0.48
C ILE A 171 -29.75 -24.33 -0.33
N LEU A 172 -28.45 -24.20 -0.06
CA LEU A 172 -27.57 -23.29 -0.79
C LEU A 172 -27.45 -23.67 -2.27
N GLN A 173 -27.29 -24.96 -2.59
CA GLN A 173 -27.18 -25.41 -3.99
C GLN A 173 -28.49 -25.19 -4.76
N LEU A 174 -29.64 -25.47 -4.15
CA LEU A 174 -30.94 -25.23 -4.77
C LEU A 174 -31.17 -23.72 -4.98
N ALA A 175 -30.84 -22.91 -3.98
CA ALA A 175 -30.94 -21.45 -4.07
C ALA A 175 -30.01 -20.91 -5.16
N ALA A 176 -28.73 -21.28 -5.18
CA ALA A 176 -27.77 -20.83 -6.19
C ALA A 176 -28.20 -21.25 -7.61
N LYS A 177 -28.68 -22.49 -7.79
CA LYS A 177 -29.15 -22.98 -9.10
C LYS A 177 -30.28 -22.13 -9.69
N ILE A 178 -31.12 -21.54 -8.85
CA ILE A 178 -32.20 -20.65 -9.27
C ILE A 178 -31.72 -19.19 -9.34
N LEU A 179 -30.94 -18.74 -8.37
CA LEU A 179 -30.59 -17.34 -8.18
C LEU A 179 -29.50 -16.86 -9.15
N VAL A 180 -28.46 -17.68 -9.39
CA VAL A 180 -27.34 -17.34 -10.29
C VAL A 180 -27.81 -16.92 -11.70
N PRO A 181 -28.62 -17.71 -12.44
CA PRO A 181 -29.07 -17.28 -13.76
C PRO A 181 -29.94 -16.01 -13.73
N VAL A 182 -30.69 -15.79 -12.65
CA VAL A 182 -31.48 -14.57 -12.47
C VAL A 182 -30.57 -13.36 -12.22
N ILE A 183 -29.54 -13.50 -11.39
CA ILE A 183 -28.53 -12.47 -11.13
C ILE A 183 -27.78 -12.12 -12.42
N LEU A 184 -27.34 -13.11 -13.20
CA LEU A 184 -26.64 -12.87 -14.46
C LEU A 184 -27.53 -12.13 -15.48
N LEU A 185 -28.80 -12.53 -15.60
CA LEU A 185 -29.75 -11.86 -16.48
C LEU A 185 -30.00 -10.41 -16.03
N TYR A 186 -30.15 -10.20 -14.72
CA TYR A 186 -30.32 -8.86 -14.16
C TYR A 186 -29.07 -7.98 -14.35
N GLY A 187 -27.87 -8.54 -14.15
CA GLY A 187 -26.61 -7.85 -14.41
C GLY A 187 -26.46 -7.46 -15.88
N MET A 188 -26.79 -8.37 -16.80
CA MET A 188 -26.81 -8.09 -18.24
C MET A 188 -27.84 -7.01 -18.60
N TYR A 189 -29.02 -7.03 -17.97
CA TYR A 189 -30.03 -5.99 -18.14
C TYR A 189 -29.49 -4.60 -17.75
N ILE A 190 -28.77 -4.49 -16.62
CA ILE A 190 -28.14 -3.24 -16.17
C ILE A 190 -27.12 -2.75 -17.20
N VAL A 191 -26.27 -3.64 -17.72
CA VAL A 191 -25.25 -3.27 -18.72
C VAL A 191 -25.91 -2.72 -19.98
N LEU A 192 -26.91 -3.43 -20.52
CA LEU A 192 -27.56 -3.04 -21.79
C LEU A 192 -28.43 -1.78 -21.66
N ASN A 193 -29.04 -1.55 -20.50
CA ASN A 193 -29.94 -0.41 -20.28
C ASN A 193 -29.24 0.79 -19.63
N GLY A 194 -27.92 0.76 -19.43
CA GLY A 194 -27.18 1.84 -18.76
C GLY A 194 -27.31 3.23 -19.42
N HIS A 195 -27.66 3.29 -20.70
CA HIS A 195 -27.93 4.55 -21.41
C HIS A 195 -29.29 5.19 -21.04
N LEU A 196 -30.23 4.42 -20.46
CA LEU A 196 -31.57 4.87 -20.06
C LEU A 196 -31.74 4.91 -18.54
N SER A 197 -31.19 3.92 -17.83
CA SER A 197 -31.35 3.77 -16.39
C SER A 197 -30.05 4.06 -15.63
N PRO A 198 -30.13 4.40 -14.33
CA PRO A 198 -28.94 4.50 -13.48
C PRO A 198 -28.18 3.16 -13.46
N GLY A 199 -26.88 3.22 -13.73
CA GLY A 199 -26.03 2.04 -13.84
C GLY A 199 -25.07 2.13 -15.02
N GLY A 200 -24.58 0.98 -15.47
CA GLY A 200 -23.68 0.85 -16.60
C GLY A 200 -22.87 -0.45 -16.52
N GLY A 201 -21.74 -0.47 -17.24
CA GLY A 201 -20.87 -1.65 -17.32
C GLY A 201 -20.32 -2.11 -15.97
N PHE A 202 -19.87 -1.18 -15.13
CA PHE A 202 -19.21 -1.52 -13.85
C PHE A 202 -20.18 -2.14 -12.84
N SER A 203 -21.31 -1.49 -12.57
CA SER A 203 -22.32 -2.00 -11.63
C SER A 203 -22.95 -3.30 -12.13
N GLY A 204 -23.23 -3.42 -13.44
CA GLY A 204 -23.72 -4.66 -14.03
C GLY A 204 -22.70 -5.80 -13.94
N GLY A 205 -21.41 -5.50 -14.17
CA GLY A 205 -20.31 -6.43 -13.98
C GLY A 205 -20.16 -6.91 -12.53
N ALA A 206 -20.25 -5.99 -11.56
CA ALA A 206 -20.21 -6.32 -10.14
C ALA A 206 -21.37 -7.23 -9.72
N VAL A 207 -22.59 -6.97 -10.22
CA VAL A 207 -23.76 -7.84 -10.00
C VAL A 207 -23.53 -9.23 -10.58
N MET A 208 -23.01 -9.32 -11.81
CA MET A 208 -22.68 -10.62 -12.41
C MET A 208 -21.58 -11.38 -11.66
N GLY A 209 -20.56 -10.68 -11.14
CA GLY A 209 -19.49 -11.29 -10.36
C GLY A 209 -19.91 -11.75 -8.95
N ALA A 210 -21.05 -11.26 -8.44
CA ALA A 210 -21.60 -11.66 -7.15
C ALA A 210 -22.51 -12.90 -7.22
N GLY A 211 -22.99 -13.25 -8.42
CA GLY A 211 -23.82 -14.43 -8.67
C GLY A 211 -22.97 -15.63 -9.05
#